data_AF-A0A435D4S1-F1
#
_entry.id   AF-A0A435D4S1-F1
#
_cell.length_a   1.000
_cell.length_b   1.000
_cell.length_c   1.000
_cell.angle_alpha   90.00
_cell.angle_beta   90.00
_cell.angle_gamma   90.00
#
_symmetry.space_group_name_H-M   'P 1'
#
loop_
_entity.id
_entity.type
_entity.pdbx_description
1 polymer ?
#
loop_
_entity_poly.entity_id
_entity_poly.type
_entity_poly.pdbx_seq_one_letter_code
_entity_poly.pdbx_strand_id
1 'polypeptide(L)'
;PAAQPISTPPGKDSFGNVPRIKGSHNAVLSGMLAAEHVADAIAGGRANDELASYEEAWRGSDIGKDLKKVRNVKPLWSRFGTIVGVGIGGLDMWLNTLFSFSPFGTLKHGKADYSTLEPASKHQKIAYPKPDGVLTFDRLSSVFLSNTNHEENEPVHLIVGDMALQQRSEHDVFAGPSTRYCPAGVYEWVDKD
;
A
#
# COMPACT_ATOMS: atom_id res chain seq x y z
N PRO A 1 -20.58 9.22 -10.39
CA PRO A 1 -19.61 10.29 -10.09
C PRO A 1 -18.35 9.70 -9.46
N ALA A 2 -17.26 9.66 -10.24
CA ALA A 2 -16.00 9.05 -9.81
C ALA A 2 -15.48 9.75 -8.54
N ALA A 3 -15.13 8.97 -7.52
CA ALA A 3 -14.39 9.47 -6.37
C ALA A 3 -13.11 10.14 -6.91
N GLN A 4 -12.95 11.43 -6.56
CA GLN A 4 -11.74 12.19 -6.87
C GLN A 4 -10.53 11.41 -6.34
N PRO A 5 -9.45 11.27 -7.12
CA PRO A 5 -8.26 10.60 -6.63
C PRO A 5 -7.75 11.37 -5.41
N ILE A 6 -7.68 10.67 -4.27
CA ILE A 6 -6.96 11.16 -3.10
C ILE A 6 -5.49 11.27 -3.54
N SER A 7 -5.06 12.47 -3.88
CA SER A 7 -3.65 12.76 -4.09
C SER A 7 -2.93 12.40 -2.81
N THR A 8 -1.98 11.46 -2.88
CA THR A 8 -1.05 11.22 -1.78
C THR A 8 -0.45 12.56 -1.37
N PRO A 9 -0.58 12.96 -0.08
CA PRO A 9 0.03 14.21 0.36
C PRO A 9 1.54 14.17 0.08
N PRO A 10 2.16 15.29 -0.34
CA PRO A 10 3.61 15.37 -0.48
C PRO A 10 4.25 15.02 0.88
N GLY A 11 5.28 14.16 0.87
CA GLY A 11 6.03 13.79 2.08
C GLY A 11 5.72 12.42 2.70
N LYS A 12 4.95 11.54 2.05
CA LYS A 12 4.85 10.11 2.45
C LYS A 12 5.48 9.20 1.41
N ASP A 13 6.81 9.26 1.32
CA ASP A 13 7.57 8.32 0.50
C ASP A 13 7.71 6.98 1.23
N SER A 14 7.26 5.91 0.57
CA SER A 14 7.41 4.55 1.05
C SER A 14 8.59 3.87 0.35
N PHE A 15 9.63 3.53 1.10
CA PHE A 15 10.87 2.96 0.56
C PHE A 15 10.89 1.41 0.58
N GLY A 16 9.77 0.78 0.22
CA GLY A 16 9.61 -0.66 0.22
C GLY A 16 10.22 -1.36 -1.01
N ASN A 17 11.16 -2.28 -0.79
CA ASN A 17 11.62 -3.20 -1.82
C ASN A 17 10.68 -4.41 -1.89
N VAL A 18 9.68 -4.32 -2.79
CA VAL A 18 8.60 -5.32 -2.91
C VAL A 18 9.13 -6.73 -3.23
N PRO A 19 10.04 -6.94 -4.20
CA PRO A 19 10.52 -8.29 -4.51
C PRO A 19 11.28 -8.96 -3.37
N ARG A 20 11.95 -8.17 -2.53
CA ARG A 20 12.68 -8.68 -1.35
C ARG A 20 11.81 -8.77 -0.11
N ILE A 21 10.62 -8.15 -0.11
CA ILE A 21 9.75 -7.96 1.06
C ILE A 21 10.54 -7.30 2.21
N LYS A 22 11.30 -6.25 1.87
CA LYS A 22 12.13 -5.50 2.84
C LYS A 22 12.00 -4.01 2.63
N GLY A 23 11.71 -3.28 3.71
CA GLY A 23 11.67 -1.81 3.69
C GLY A 23 12.17 -1.17 4.99
N SER A 24 12.38 -1.94 6.05
CA SER A 24 12.81 -1.42 7.36
C SER A 24 14.17 -0.74 7.30
N HIS A 25 15.15 -1.33 6.60
CA HIS A 25 16.48 -0.75 6.44
C HIS A 25 16.42 0.57 5.68
N ASN A 26 15.64 0.65 4.59
CA ASN A 26 15.47 1.88 3.84
C ASN A 26 14.72 2.95 4.65
N ALA A 27 13.75 2.56 5.48
CA ALA A 27 13.04 3.48 6.37
C ALA A 27 13.95 4.08 7.45
N VAL A 28 14.87 3.28 8.01
CA VAL A 28 15.87 3.78 8.97
C VAL A 28 16.84 4.74 8.27
N LEU A 29 17.37 4.35 7.12
CA LEU A 29 18.29 5.19 6.34
C LEU A 29 17.61 6.51 5.91
N SER A 30 16.34 6.46 5.49
CA SER A 30 15.60 7.65 5.08
C SER A 30 15.38 8.61 6.25
N GLY A 31 15.15 8.07 7.45
CA GLY A 31 15.03 8.86 8.69
C GLY A 31 16.36 9.51 9.10
N MET A 32 17.47 8.77 9.03
CA MET A 32 18.81 9.33 9.31
C MET A 32 19.14 10.47 8.35
N LEU A 33 18.93 10.26 7.05
CA LEU A 33 19.20 11.27 6.03
C LEU A 33 18.30 12.50 6.20
N ALA A 34 17.02 12.31 6.55
CA ALA A 34 16.12 13.42 6.84
C ALA A 34 16.62 14.23 8.05
N ALA A 35 17.07 13.56 9.11
CA ALA A 35 17.59 14.21 10.31
C ALA A 35 18.84 15.05 10.01
N GLU A 36 19.77 14.55 9.19
CA GLU A 36 20.96 15.29 8.75
C GLU A 36 20.56 16.59 8.02
N HIS A 37 19.67 16.50 7.03
CA HIS A 37 19.22 17.69 6.28
C HIS A 37 18.41 18.67 7.13
N VAL A 38 17.62 18.18 8.10
CA VAL A 38 16.92 19.04 9.08
C VAL A 38 17.95 19.77 9.94
N ALA A 39 18.97 19.07 10.46
CA ALA A 39 19.99 19.66 11.32
C ALA A 39 20.78 20.77 10.58
N ASP A 40 21.16 20.53 9.32
CA ASP A 40 21.83 21.52 8.48
C ASP A 40 20.95 22.75 8.23
N ALA A 41 19.66 22.54 7.96
CA ALA A 41 18.72 23.65 7.75
C ALA A 41 18.56 24.51 9.01
N ILE A 42 18.44 23.88 10.18
CA ILE A 42 18.37 24.58 11.47
C ILE A 42 19.67 25.33 11.76
N ALA A 43 20.82 24.70 11.54
CA ALA A 43 22.13 25.34 11.73
C ALA A 43 22.33 26.54 10.78
N GLY A 44 21.76 26.48 9.57
CA GLY A 44 21.70 27.58 8.61
C GLY A 44 20.64 28.65 8.92
N GLY A 45 19.89 28.53 10.02
CA GLY A 45 18.85 29.48 10.42
C GLY A 45 17.59 29.45 9.56
N ARG A 46 17.36 28.37 8.80
CA ARG A 46 16.15 28.19 7.99
C ARG A 46 14.95 27.85 8.87
N ALA A 47 13.76 28.27 8.45
CA ALA A 47 12.50 27.96 9.12
C ALA A 47 11.32 28.04 8.14
N ASN A 48 10.27 27.24 8.39
CA ASN A 48 9.01 27.23 7.64
C ASN A 48 9.16 26.98 6.12
N ASP A 49 10.13 26.18 5.72
CA ASP A 49 10.42 25.88 4.32
C ASP A 49 10.61 24.38 4.05
N GLU A 50 10.76 24.02 2.77
CA GLU A 50 10.89 22.64 2.32
C GLU A 50 12.37 22.22 2.25
N LEU A 51 12.64 20.97 2.64
CA LEU A 51 13.95 20.35 2.49
C LEU A 51 14.15 19.79 1.08
N ALA A 52 14.17 20.66 0.07
CA ALA A 52 14.30 20.26 -1.34
C ALA A 52 15.53 19.36 -1.63
N SER A 53 16.62 19.53 -0.87
CA SER A 53 17.84 18.72 -0.99
C SER A 53 17.66 17.25 -0.60
N TYR A 54 16.65 16.94 0.24
CA TYR A 54 16.40 15.59 0.73
C TYR A 54 16.04 14.62 -0.42
N GLU A 55 15.23 15.09 -1.37
CA GLU A 55 14.76 14.31 -2.50
C GLU A 55 15.93 13.81 -3.38
N GLU A 56 16.86 14.71 -3.69
CA GLU A 56 18.04 14.38 -4.48
C GLU A 56 19.00 13.47 -3.69
N ALA A 57 19.15 13.73 -2.39
CA ALA A 57 20.03 12.97 -1.51
C ALA A 57 19.60 11.50 -1.40
N TRP A 58 18.31 11.21 -1.14
CA TRP A 58 17.88 9.83 -0.98
C TRP A 58 17.94 9.07 -2.32
N ARG A 59 17.68 9.75 -3.45
CA ARG A 59 17.80 9.17 -4.80
C ARG A 59 19.24 8.80 -5.15
N GLY A 60 20.22 9.57 -4.67
CA GLY A 60 21.65 9.27 -4.81
C GLY A 60 22.17 8.22 -3.81
N SER A 61 21.47 8.06 -2.69
CA SER A 61 21.84 7.13 -1.61
C SER A 61 21.64 5.65 -1.97
N ASP A 62 22.01 4.78 -1.03
CA ASP A 62 21.78 3.35 -1.16
C ASP A 62 20.30 2.97 -1.23
N ILE A 63 19.39 3.82 -0.72
CA ILE A 63 17.94 3.67 -0.88
C ILE A 63 17.58 3.75 -2.37
N GLY A 64 18.00 4.82 -3.04
CA GLY A 64 17.75 5.03 -4.47
C GLY A 64 18.35 3.90 -5.32
N LYS A 65 19.57 3.45 -4.99
CA LYS A 65 20.22 2.32 -5.69
C LYS A 65 19.47 1.00 -5.49
N ASP A 66 18.97 0.71 -4.30
CA ASP A 66 18.19 -0.49 -3.99
C ASP A 66 16.86 -0.50 -4.75
N LEU A 67 16.11 0.61 -4.68
CA LEU A 67 14.79 0.73 -5.31
C LEU A 67 14.87 0.80 -6.84
N LYS A 68 15.88 1.48 -7.39
CA LYS A 68 16.05 1.62 -8.84
C LYS A 68 16.18 0.26 -9.53
N LYS A 69 16.82 -0.73 -8.90
CA LYS A 69 17.01 -2.07 -9.47
C LYS A 69 15.71 -2.85 -9.62
N VAL A 70 14.72 -2.58 -8.76
CA VAL A 70 13.45 -3.34 -8.67
C VAL A 70 12.23 -2.56 -9.18
N ARG A 71 12.43 -1.33 -9.66
CA ARG A 71 11.35 -0.37 -9.98
C ARG A 71 10.28 -0.88 -10.94
N ASN A 72 10.63 -1.79 -11.85
CA ASN A 72 9.70 -2.29 -12.88
C ASN A 72 9.01 -3.61 -12.49
N VAL A 73 9.42 -4.28 -11.40
CA VAL A 73 8.91 -5.62 -11.08
C VAL A 73 7.39 -5.60 -10.83
N LYS A 74 6.90 -4.71 -9.96
CA LYS A 74 5.46 -4.61 -9.67
C LYS A 74 4.64 -4.09 -10.87
N PRO A 75 5.08 -3.07 -11.63
CA PRO A 75 4.42 -2.69 -12.88
C PRO A 75 4.30 -3.83 -13.90
N LEU A 76 5.37 -4.60 -14.11
CA LEU A 76 5.36 -5.74 -15.05
C LEU A 76 4.42 -6.85 -14.58
N TRP A 77 4.49 -7.19 -13.29
CA TRP A 77 3.56 -8.15 -12.68
C TRP A 77 2.09 -7.72 -12.85
N SER A 78 1.79 -6.45 -12.60
CA SER A 78 0.40 -5.96 -12.67
C SER A 78 -0.13 -5.90 -14.11
N ARG A 79 0.73 -5.72 -15.12
CA ARG A 79 0.34 -5.63 -16.53
C ARG A 79 0.21 -6.98 -17.22
N PHE A 80 1.10 -7.93 -16.90
CA PHE A 80 1.20 -9.21 -17.60
C PHE A 80 0.75 -10.41 -16.74
N GLY A 81 0.20 -10.15 -15.55
CA GLY A 81 -0.23 -11.18 -14.62
C GLY A 81 0.93 -11.88 -13.91
N THR A 82 0.61 -12.81 -13.02
CA THR A 82 1.60 -13.44 -12.12
C THR A 82 2.67 -14.21 -12.86
N ILE A 83 2.31 -15.09 -13.80
CA ILE A 83 3.29 -15.98 -14.42
C ILE A 83 4.24 -15.20 -15.34
N VAL A 84 3.68 -14.50 -16.34
CA VAL A 84 4.48 -13.79 -17.34
C VAL A 84 5.13 -12.54 -16.74
N GLY A 85 4.38 -11.78 -15.94
CA GLY A 85 4.88 -10.53 -15.36
C GLY A 85 5.98 -10.73 -14.32
N VAL A 86 5.93 -11.80 -13.51
CA VAL A 86 7.04 -12.14 -12.61
C VAL A 86 8.27 -12.60 -13.39
N GLY A 87 8.10 -13.41 -14.45
CA GLY A 87 9.21 -13.82 -15.30
C GLY A 87 9.94 -12.64 -15.95
N ILE A 88 9.20 -11.73 -16.60
CA ILE A 88 9.77 -10.52 -17.22
C ILE A 88 10.34 -9.57 -16.16
N GLY A 89 9.65 -9.42 -15.02
CA GLY A 89 10.14 -8.60 -13.91
C GLY A 89 11.45 -9.11 -13.33
N GLY A 90 11.59 -10.43 -13.19
CA GLY A 90 12.84 -11.07 -12.76
C GLY A 90 13.97 -10.83 -13.77
N LEU A 91 13.70 -10.95 -15.07
CA LEU A 91 14.68 -10.65 -16.12
C LEU A 91 15.13 -9.18 -16.08
N ASP A 92 14.19 -8.23 -16.02
CA ASP A 92 14.52 -6.80 -15.95
C ASP A 92 15.33 -6.47 -14.68
N MET A 93 14.96 -7.03 -13.53
CA MET A 93 15.70 -6.88 -12.29
C MET A 93 17.12 -7.45 -12.38
N TRP A 94 17.29 -8.62 -13.00
CA TRP A 94 18.60 -9.25 -13.19
C TRP A 94 19.49 -8.41 -14.10
N LEU A 95 18.94 -7.89 -15.22
CA LEU A 95 19.65 -6.96 -16.11
C LEU A 95 20.03 -5.66 -15.41
N ASN A 96 19.13 -5.08 -14.58
CA ASN A 96 19.46 -3.89 -13.78
C ASN A 96 20.53 -4.19 -12.74
N THR A 97 20.58 -5.42 -12.21
CA THR A 97 21.55 -5.80 -11.18
C THR A 97 22.93 -6.04 -11.76
N LEU A 98 23.02 -6.73 -12.91
CA LEU A 98 24.29 -7.10 -13.55
C LEU A 98 24.86 -5.99 -14.45
N PHE A 99 24.00 -5.30 -15.19
CA PHE A 99 24.42 -4.37 -16.24
C PHE A 99 23.97 -2.94 -15.97
N SER A 100 23.30 -2.67 -14.84
CA SER A 100 22.69 -1.35 -14.53
C SER A 100 21.77 -0.84 -15.64
N PHE A 101 21.20 -1.76 -16.43
CA PHE A 101 20.42 -1.48 -17.61
C PHE A 101 19.02 -2.08 -17.51
N SER A 102 18.02 -1.33 -18.00
CA SER A 102 16.64 -1.80 -18.12
C SER A 102 16.14 -1.55 -19.54
N PRO A 103 15.75 -2.59 -20.30
CA PRO A 103 15.18 -2.41 -21.62
C PRO A 103 13.82 -1.67 -21.62
N PHE A 104 13.15 -1.60 -20.47
CA PHE A 104 11.80 -1.02 -20.35
C PHE A 104 11.78 0.40 -19.75
N GLY A 105 12.94 0.99 -19.45
CA GLY A 105 13.02 2.30 -18.81
C GLY A 105 12.45 2.28 -17.39
N THR A 106 11.57 3.22 -17.06
CA THR A 106 10.82 3.25 -15.79
C THR A 106 9.33 3.19 -16.08
N LEU A 107 8.70 2.08 -15.71
CA LEU A 107 7.29 1.84 -15.96
C LEU A 107 6.42 2.48 -14.87
N LYS A 108 5.29 3.06 -15.28
CA LYS A 108 4.26 3.55 -14.36
C LYS A 108 3.27 2.45 -14.00
N HIS A 109 2.72 2.52 -12.79
CA HIS A 109 1.52 1.75 -12.43
C HIS A 109 0.35 2.15 -13.34
N GLY A 110 -0.50 1.18 -13.69
CA GLY A 110 -1.60 1.40 -14.63
C GLY A 110 -2.86 1.96 -13.97
N LYS A 111 -3.50 1.14 -13.14
CA LYS A 111 -4.79 1.43 -12.51
C LYS A 111 -4.59 1.59 -11.00
N ALA A 112 -5.25 2.57 -10.38
CA ALA A 112 -5.22 2.75 -8.93
C ALA A 112 -5.99 1.62 -8.24
N ASP A 113 -5.49 1.12 -7.09
CA ASP A 113 -6.02 -0.07 -6.42
C ASP A 113 -7.54 0.02 -6.15
N TYR A 114 -8.03 1.17 -5.67
CA TYR A 114 -9.46 1.40 -5.40
C TYR A 114 -10.34 1.23 -6.63
N SER A 115 -9.80 1.45 -7.83
CA SER A 115 -10.55 1.35 -9.07
C SER A 115 -10.50 -0.06 -9.67
N THR A 116 -9.63 -0.94 -9.15
CA THR A 116 -9.41 -2.29 -9.73
C THR A 116 -10.57 -3.25 -9.52
N LEU A 117 -11.41 -3.01 -8.51
CA LEU A 117 -12.54 -3.86 -8.16
C LEU A 117 -13.64 -3.81 -9.24
N GLU A 118 -14.16 -4.98 -9.60
CA GLU A 118 -15.32 -5.09 -10.50
C GLU A 118 -16.62 -5.34 -9.71
N PRO A 119 -17.79 -4.98 -10.29
CA PRO A 119 -19.09 -5.27 -9.67
C PRO A 119 -19.25 -6.74 -9.31
N ALA A 120 -19.87 -7.01 -8.16
CA ALA A 120 -20.04 -8.37 -7.63
C ALA A 120 -20.80 -9.29 -8.60
N SER A 121 -21.71 -8.73 -9.40
CA SER A 121 -22.47 -9.47 -10.43
C SER A 121 -21.60 -10.11 -11.51
N LYS A 122 -20.34 -9.68 -11.67
CA LYS A 122 -19.39 -10.25 -12.64
C LYS A 122 -18.57 -11.42 -12.10
N HIS A 123 -18.73 -11.75 -10.82
CA HIS A 123 -17.88 -12.73 -10.14
C HIS A 123 -18.71 -13.75 -9.36
N GLN A 124 -18.15 -14.94 -9.19
CA GLN A 124 -18.73 -15.96 -8.32
C GLN A 124 -18.25 -15.75 -6.89
N LYS A 125 -19.16 -15.94 -5.93
CA LYS A 125 -18.81 -15.88 -4.50
C LYS A 125 -17.84 -17.02 -4.17
N ILE A 126 -16.71 -16.68 -3.57
CA ILE A 126 -15.74 -17.68 -3.08
C ILE A 126 -16.27 -18.25 -1.76
N ALA A 127 -16.41 -19.57 -1.69
CA ALA A 127 -16.77 -20.29 -0.47
C ALA A 127 -15.50 -20.69 0.27
N TYR A 128 -15.07 -19.89 1.25
CA TYR A 128 -13.97 -20.24 2.13
C TYR A 128 -14.40 -21.31 3.13
N PRO A 129 -13.53 -22.32 3.41
CA PRO A 129 -13.83 -23.33 4.42
C PRO A 129 -13.95 -22.68 5.81
N LYS A 130 -14.74 -23.31 6.68
CA LYS A 130 -14.80 -22.90 8.08
C LYS A 130 -13.44 -23.13 8.75
N PRO A 131 -13.03 -22.27 9.71
CA PRO A 131 -11.82 -22.51 10.48
C PRO A 131 -11.92 -23.80 11.29
N ASP A 132 -10.81 -24.54 11.36
CA ASP A 132 -10.69 -25.82 12.07
C ASP A 132 -10.26 -25.68 13.54
N GLY A 133 -9.85 -24.48 13.96
CA GLY A 133 -9.38 -24.19 15.32
C GLY A 133 -7.99 -24.73 15.64
N VAL A 134 -7.26 -25.27 14.66
CA VAL A 134 -5.92 -25.85 14.83
C VAL A 134 -4.92 -25.19 13.89
N LEU A 135 -5.21 -25.17 12.58
CA LEU A 135 -4.39 -24.52 11.56
C LEU A 135 -5.01 -23.20 11.09
N THR A 136 -6.33 -23.11 11.19
CA THR A 136 -7.13 -21.98 10.71
C THR A 136 -8.08 -21.54 11.83
N PHE A 137 -8.15 -20.22 12.04
CA PHE A 137 -8.89 -19.63 13.14
C PHE A 137 -9.89 -18.62 12.61
N ASP A 138 -10.92 -18.35 13.40
CA ASP A 138 -11.84 -17.26 13.09
C ASP A 138 -11.15 -15.89 13.26
N ARG A 139 -11.78 -14.86 12.70
CA ARG A 139 -11.24 -13.51 12.73
C ARG A 139 -11.19 -12.93 14.14
N LEU A 140 -12.18 -13.19 15.00
CA LEU A 140 -12.27 -12.58 16.33
C LEU A 140 -11.18 -13.11 17.26
N SER A 141 -10.90 -14.42 17.23
CA SER A 141 -9.77 -14.99 17.96
C SER A 141 -8.43 -14.42 17.48
N SER A 142 -8.28 -14.14 16.18
CA SER A 142 -7.08 -13.49 15.62
C SER A 142 -6.92 -12.05 16.11
N VAL A 143 -8.01 -11.27 16.18
CA VAL A 143 -7.99 -9.90 16.73
C VAL A 143 -7.65 -9.91 18.21
N PHE A 144 -8.22 -10.84 18.98
CA PHE A 144 -7.91 -11.00 20.41
C PHE A 144 -6.40 -11.20 20.65
N LEU A 145 -5.74 -12.05 19.85
CA LEU A 145 -4.30 -12.28 19.95
C LEU A 145 -3.44 -11.06 19.58
N SER A 146 -3.96 -10.15 18.76
CA SER A 146 -3.26 -8.89 18.46
C SER A 146 -3.19 -7.94 19.66
N ASN A 147 -3.99 -8.19 20.70
CA ASN A 147 -4.14 -7.36 21.89
C ASN A 147 -4.48 -5.89 21.55
N THR A 148 -5.16 -5.68 20.41
CA THR A 148 -5.64 -4.36 20.01
C THR A 148 -6.90 -4.02 20.83
N ASN A 149 -6.90 -2.85 21.45
CA ASN A 149 -8.05 -2.28 22.12
C ASN A 149 -8.04 -0.76 21.94
N HIS A 150 -9.23 -0.16 22.05
CA HIS A 150 -9.45 1.28 22.12
C HIS A 150 -10.44 1.52 23.26
N GLU A 151 -10.44 2.71 23.85
CA GLU A 151 -11.48 3.05 24.82
C GLU A 151 -12.84 3.11 24.10
N GLU A 152 -13.87 2.48 24.67
CA GLU A 152 -15.19 2.36 24.03
C GLU A 152 -15.87 3.70 23.78
N ASN A 153 -15.50 4.74 24.54
CA ASN A 153 -16.05 6.09 24.45
C ASN A 153 -15.20 7.04 23.59
N GLU A 154 -14.17 6.53 22.90
CA GLU A 154 -13.43 7.32 21.93
C GLU A 154 -14.24 7.54 20.64
N PRO A 155 -14.10 8.72 19.98
CA PRO A 155 -14.72 8.94 18.69
C PRO A 155 -14.17 7.97 17.64
N VAL A 156 -15.05 7.42 16.80
CA VAL A 156 -14.69 6.51 15.72
C VAL A 156 -13.73 7.21 14.75
N HIS A 157 -12.53 6.67 14.57
CA HIS A 157 -11.50 7.24 13.69
C HIS A 157 -11.66 6.85 12.21
N LEU A 158 -12.56 5.91 11.91
CA LEU A 158 -12.93 5.51 10.54
C LEU A 158 -14.15 6.32 10.09
N ILE A 159 -13.90 7.47 9.48
CA ILE A 159 -14.94 8.42 9.08
C ILE A 159 -15.47 8.08 7.67
N VAL A 160 -16.79 7.87 7.57
CA VAL A 160 -17.48 7.71 6.29
C VAL A 160 -17.93 9.09 5.79
N GLY A 161 -17.41 9.50 4.63
CA GLY A 161 -17.75 10.81 4.05
C GLY A 161 -19.19 10.93 3.54
N ASP A 162 -19.76 9.85 2.97
CA ASP A 162 -21.15 9.80 2.49
C ASP A 162 -21.73 8.41 2.77
N MET A 163 -22.58 8.32 3.80
CA MET A 163 -23.24 7.08 4.23
C MET A 163 -24.11 6.48 3.12
N ALA A 164 -24.81 7.33 2.37
CA ALA A 164 -25.64 6.87 1.27
C ALA A 164 -24.78 6.36 0.11
N LEU A 165 -23.56 6.88 -0.08
CA LEU A 165 -22.63 6.40 -1.11
C LEU A 165 -22.09 5.04 -0.76
N GLN A 166 -21.76 4.86 0.52
CA GLN A 166 -21.28 3.60 1.04
C GLN A 166 -22.31 2.50 0.76
N GLN A 167 -23.59 2.74 1.08
CA GLN A 167 -24.65 1.77 0.78
C GLN A 167 -24.83 1.55 -0.73
N ARG A 168 -25.12 2.60 -1.51
CA ARG A 168 -25.47 2.46 -2.94
C ARG A 168 -24.34 1.95 -3.83
N SER A 169 -23.08 2.02 -3.36
CA SER A 169 -21.90 1.61 -4.12
C SER A 169 -21.19 0.42 -3.47
N GLU A 170 -20.61 0.62 -2.28
CA GLU A 170 -19.78 -0.40 -1.62
C GLU A 170 -20.60 -1.66 -1.31
N HIS A 171 -21.80 -1.50 -0.77
CA HIS A 171 -22.71 -2.61 -0.50
C HIS A 171 -23.41 -3.10 -1.77
N ASP A 172 -24.22 -2.26 -2.41
CA ASP A 172 -25.16 -2.72 -3.43
C ASP A 172 -24.49 -3.17 -4.75
N VAL A 173 -23.38 -2.53 -5.14
CA VAL A 173 -22.68 -2.83 -6.41
C VAL A 173 -21.53 -3.82 -6.19
N PHE A 174 -20.78 -3.65 -5.09
CA PHE A 174 -19.57 -4.43 -4.83
C PHE A 174 -19.72 -5.50 -3.75
N ALA A 175 -20.95 -5.71 -3.23
CA ALA A 175 -21.29 -6.70 -2.22
C ALA A 175 -20.49 -6.56 -0.90
N GLY A 176 -20.20 -5.35 -0.48
CA GLY A 176 -19.61 -5.05 0.82
C GLY A 176 -18.16 -5.51 0.99
N PRO A 177 -17.19 -5.16 0.12
CA PRO A 177 -15.81 -5.63 0.23
C PRO A 177 -15.12 -5.27 1.56
N SER A 178 -15.54 -4.21 2.26
CA SER A 178 -15.01 -3.79 3.56
C SER A 178 -15.13 -4.87 4.64
N THR A 179 -16.17 -5.68 4.57
CA THR A 179 -16.38 -6.83 5.45
C THR A 179 -15.33 -7.94 5.26
N ARG A 180 -14.60 -7.93 4.13
CA ARG A 180 -13.64 -8.98 3.73
C ARG A 180 -12.20 -8.52 3.71
N TYR A 181 -11.92 -7.32 3.20
CA TYR A 181 -10.54 -6.80 3.20
C TYR A 181 -10.11 -6.33 4.60
N CYS A 182 -11.05 -6.00 5.49
CA CYS A 182 -10.72 -5.58 6.85
C CYS A 182 -10.26 -6.79 7.67
N PRO A 183 -8.98 -6.83 8.10
CA PRO A 183 -8.47 -7.96 8.87
C PRO A 183 -9.05 -8.03 10.28
N ALA A 184 -9.58 -6.90 10.79
CA ALA A 184 -10.11 -6.79 12.15
C ALA A 184 -11.64 -6.89 12.24
N GLY A 185 -12.35 -6.94 11.12
CA GLY A 185 -13.81 -7.05 11.12
C GLY A 185 -14.55 -5.82 11.64
N VAL A 186 -13.98 -4.63 11.44
CA VAL A 186 -14.56 -3.37 11.93
C VAL A 186 -15.83 -2.97 11.17
N TYR A 187 -15.93 -3.35 9.90
CA TYR A 187 -17.09 -3.04 9.06
C TYR A 187 -18.04 -4.23 9.00
N GLU A 188 -19.31 -3.97 9.30
CA GLU A 188 -20.41 -4.92 9.21
C GLU A 188 -21.65 -4.23 8.63
N TRP A 189 -22.35 -4.93 7.74
CA TRP A 189 -23.65 -4.51 7.25
C TRP A 189 -24.72 -5.29 8.01
N VAL A 190 -25.50 -4.57 8.82
CA VAL A 190 -26.60 -5.13 9.60
C VAL A 190 -27.93 -4.84 8.91
N ASP A 191 -28.83 -5.82 8.89
CA ASP A 191 -30.20 -5.62 8.42
C ASP A 191 -30.93 -4.67 9.39
N LYS A 192 -31.83 -3.85 8.85
CA LYS A 192 -32.73 -3.08 9.69
C LYS A 192 -33.81 -4.04 10.20
N ASP A 193 -33.81 -4.27 11.51
CA ASP A 193 -34.90 -4.93 12.23
C ASP A 193 -36.28 -4.33 11.88
#